data_AF-A0A8K0CFA7-F1
#
_entry.id   AF-A0A8K0CFA7-F1
#
_cell.length_a   1.000
_cell.length_b   1.000
_cell.length_c   1.000
_cell.angle_alpha   90.00
_cell.angle_beta   90.00
_cell.angle_gamma   90.00
#
_symmetry.space_group_name_H-M   'P 1'
#
loop_
_entity.id
_entity.type
_entity.pdbx_description
1 polymer ?
#
loop_
_entity_poly.entity_id
_entity_poly.type
_entity_poly.pdbx_seq_one_letter_code
_entity_poly.pdbx_strand_id
1 'polypeptide(L)' 'MPKIFAPGERYKENYDERDIEQVVKATKKGLSKQQASKKYGIRKATLQFRLSNKFKKTGHGSPPILTQDKKSF' A
#
# COMPACT_ATOMS: atom_id res chain seq x y z
N MET A 1 -16.23 15.82 7.61
CA MET A 1 -17.32 14.84 7.32
C MET A 1 -16.71 13.55 6.80
N PRO A 2 -16.87 12.41 7.49
CA PRO A 2 -16.52 11.12 6.91
C PRO A 2 -17.48 10.82 5.75
N LYS A 3 -16.95 10.23 4.67
CA LYS A 3 -17.77 9.86 3.51
C LYS A 3 -18.60 8.63 3.89
N ILE A 4 -19.88 8.83 4.15
CA ILE A 4 -20.83 7.76 4.47
C ILE A 4 -21.10 7.01 3.15
N PHE A 5 -20.66 5.76 3.06
CA PHE A 5 -20.96 4.91 1.91
C PHE A 5 -22.39 4.37 2.03
N ALA A 6 -23.04 4.13 0.89
CA ALA A 6 -24.36 3.50 0.87
C ALA A 6 -24.29 2.12 1.55
N PRO A 7 -25.38 1.64 2.19
CA PRO A 7 -25.43 0.32 2.80
C PRO A 7 -25.17 -0.75 1.73
N GLY A 8 -23.97 -1.35 1.75
CA GLY A 8 -23.52 -2.34 0.76
C GLY A 8 -22.29 -1.93 -0.06
N GLU A 9 -21.97 -0.64 -0.16
CA GLU A 9 -20.72 -0.16 -0.77
C GLU A 9 -19.56 -0.28 0.24
N ARG A 10 -19.19 -1.51 0.59
CA ARG A 10 -17.99 -1.77 1.38
C ARG A 10 -16.80 -1.97 0.45
N TYR A 11 -15.68 -1.34 0.80
CA TYR A 11 -14.40 -1.69 0.23
C TYR A 11 -14.10 -3.16 0.52
N LYS A 12 -13.52 -3.88 -0.45
CA LYS A 12 -13.01 -5.23 -0.21
C LYS A 12 -11.99 -5.14 0.92
N GLU A 13 -12.23 -5.87 2.01
CA GLU A 13 -11.28 -5.98 3.12
C GLU A 13 -9.98 -6.67 2.67
N ASN A 14 -10.12 -7.65 1.76
CA ASN A 14 -9.01 -8.39 1.18
C ASN A 14 -8.95 -8.12 -0.32
N TYR A 15 -7.82 -7.57 -0.78
CA TYR A 15 -7.47 -7.44 -2.19
C TYR A 15 -6.15 -8.17 -2.44
N ASP A 16 -6.08 -8.87 -3.56
CA ASP A 16 -4.88 -9.64 -3.94
C ASP A 16 -3.83 -8.72 -4.56
N GLU A 17 -2.57 -9.15 -4.65
CA GLU A 17 -1.51 -8.34 -5.28
C GLU A 17 -1.83 -8.06 -6.76
N ARG A 18 -2.51 -9.01 -7.41
CA ARG A 18 -2.99 -8.87 -8.80
C ARG A 18 -3.94 -7.69 -8.96
N ASP A 19 -4.86 -7.49 -8.02
CA ASP A 19 -5.82 -6.38 -8.05
C ASP A 19 -5.10 -5.03 -7.95
N ILE A 20 -4.08 -4.96 -7.10
CA ILE A 20 -3.25 -3.76 -6.95
C ILE A 20 -2.50 -3.46 -8.25
N GLU A 21 -1.88 -4.47 -8.87
CA GLU A 21 -1.18 -4.27 -10.14
C GLU A 21 -2.09 -3.77 -11.25
N GLN A 22 -3.30 -4.34 -11.36
CA GLN A 22 -4.28 -3.90 -12.35
C GLN A 22 -4.70 -2.45 -12.11
N VAL A 23 -4.92 -2.05 -10.85
CA VAL A 23 -5.24 -0.66 -10.53
C VAL A 23 -4.07 0.26 -10.84
N VAL A 24 -2.83 -0.11 -10.50
CA VAL A 24 -1.66 0.71 -10.79
C VAL A 24 -1.49 0.88 -12.30
N LYS A 25 -1.64 -0.19 -13.08
CA LYS A 25 -1.62 -0.14 -14.56
C LYS A 25 -2.73 0.76 -15.11
N ALA A 26 -3.96 0.61 -14.61
CA ALA A 26 -5.09 1.44 -15.01
C ALA A 26 -4.86 2.92 -14.67
N THR A 27 -4.33 3.21 -13.48
CA THR A 27 -4.05 4.58 -13.04
C THR A 27 -2.96 5.22 -13.89
N LYS A 28 -1.91 4.46 -14.28
CA LYS A 28 -0.89 4.91 -15.23
C LYS A 28 -1.45 5.22 -16.61
N LYS A 29 -2.50 4.52 -17.05
CA LYS A 29 -3.22 4.79 -18.31
C LYS A 29 -4.13 6.03 -18.25
N GLY A 30 -4.17 6.76 -17.13
CA GLY A 30 -4.99 7.97 -16.97
C GLY A 30 -6.28 7.76 -16.17
N LEU A 31 -6.50 6.57 -15.61
CA LEU A 31 -7.70 6.31 -14.81
C LEU A 31 -7.60 7.00 -13.45
N SER A 32 -8.63 7.74 -13.03
CA SER A 32 -8.55 8.51 -11.78
C SER A 32 -8.57 7.60 -10.55
N LYS A 33 -7.89 8.01 -9.47
CA LYS A 33 -7.89 7.29 -8.18
C LYS A 33 -9.30 7.05 -7.63
N GLN A 34 -10.26 7.93 -7.91
CA GLN A 34 -11.65 7.74 -7.49
C GLN A 34 -12.37 6.66 -8.29
N GLN A 35 -12.21 6.68 -9.62
CA GLN A 35 -12.79 5.66 -10.49
C GLN A 35 -12.17 4.29 -10.24
N ALA A 36 -10.86 4.22 -10.01
CA ALA A 36 -10.18 2.98 -9.65
C ALA A 36 -10.69 2.43 -8.31
N SER A 37 -10.87 3.30 -7.31
CA SER A 37 -11.40 2.90 -6.00
C SER A 37 -12.80 2.30 -6.10
N LYS A 38 -13.69 2.89 -6.92
CA LYS A 38 -15.04 2.37 -7.16
C LYS A 38 -15.02 1.06 -7.98
N LYS A 39 -14.24 1.02 -9.06
CA LYS A 39 -14.21 -0.11 -10.00
C LYS A 39 -13.64 -1.39 -9.38
N TYR A 40 -12.61 -1.25 -8.56
CA TYR A 40 -11.90 -2.39 -7.96
C TYR A 40 -12.23 -2.58 -6.48
N GLY A 41 -13.03 -1.69 -5.87
CA GLY A 41 -13.40 -1.77 -4.46
C GLY A 41 -12.22 -1.56 -3.50
N ILE A 42 -11.13 -0.92 -3.95
CA ILE A 42 -9.93 -0.68 -3.15
C ILE A 42 -9.97 0.71 -2.52
N ARG A 43 -9.53 0.83 -1.26
CA ARG A 43 -9.44 2.10 -0.55
C ARG A 43 -8.47 3.06 -1.25
N LYS A 44 -8.87 4.32 -1.40
CA LYS A 44 -8.01 5.37 -1.98
C LYS A 44 -6.67 5.51 -1.24
N ALA A 45 -6.67 5.33 0.08
CA ALA A 45 -5.46 5.37 0.90
C ALA A 45 -4.44 4.30 0.46
N THR A 46 -4.89 3.07 0.22
CA THR A 46 -4.05 1.99 -0.32
C THR A 46 -3.49 2.36 -1.69
N LEU A 47 -4.32 2.87 -2.60
CA LEU A 47 -3.86 3.28 -3.93
C LEU A 47 -2.82 4.40 -3.85
N GLN A 48 -3.06 5.37 -2.98
CA GLN A 48 -2.13 6.47 -2.75
C GLN A 48 -0.80 5.98 -2.15
N PHE A 49 -0.85 5.05 -1.20
CA PHE A 49 0.33 4.43 -0.62
C PHE A 49 1.14 3.67 -1.68
N ARG A 50 0.49 2.84 -2.50
CA ARG A 50 1.16 2.04 -3.54
C ARG A 50 1.71 2.89 -4.69
N LEU A 51 1.04 3.98 -5.05
CA LEU A 51 1.53 4.93 -6.07
C LEU A 51 2.62 5.84 -5.52
N SER A 52 2.61 6.12 -4.21
CA SER A 52 3.70 6.83 -3.57
C SER A 52 4.90 5.89 -3.47
N ASN A 53 5.95 6.15 -4.24
CA ASN A 53 7.21 5.39 -4.20
C ASN A 53 8.00 5.65 -2.88
N LYS A 54 7.30 6.08 -1.81
CA LYS A 54 7.86 6.61 -0.57
C LYS A 54 8.26 5.53 0.43
N PHE A 55 7.73 4.32 0.32
CA PHE A 55 8.12 3.18 1.15
C PHE A 55 9.10 2.27 0.41
N LYS A 56 10.30 2.78 0.13
CA LYS A 56 11.46 1.88 0.01
C LYS A 56 12.00 1.70 1.43
N LYS A 57 11.93 0.48 1.99
CA LYS A 57 12.70 0.16 3.21
C LYS A 57 14.17 0.36 2.86
N THR A 58 14.71 1.52 3.19
CA THR A 58 16.10 1.92 2.91
C THR A 58 17.10 1.34 3.91
N GLY A 59 16.66 0.48 4.82
CA GLY A 59 17.56 -0.22 5.72
C GLY A 59 16.85 -1.28 6.56
N HIS A 60 17.63 -2.26 6.98
CA HIS A 60 17.39 -2.94 8.25
C HIS A 60 17.57 -1.88 9.35
N GLY A 61 16.77 -1.93 10.42
CA GLY A 61 16.82 -0.93 11.49
C GLY A 61 18.21 -0.82 12.13
N SER A 62 18.33 0.04 13.16
CA SER A 62 19.57 0.23 13.91
C SER A 62 20.26 -1.12 14.18
N PRO A 63 21.57 -1.24 13.91
CA PRO A 63 22.27 -2.49 14.07
C PRO A 63 22.05 -3.01 15.50
N PRO A 64 21.80 -4.32 15.68
CA PRO A 64 21.61 -4.88 17.01
C PRO A 64 22.87 -4.62 17.85
N ILE A 65 22.67 -4.19 19.10
CA ILE A 65 23.73 -3.80 20.06
C ILE A 65 24.69 -4.98 20.36
N LEU A 66 24.31 -6.20 19.98
CA LEU A 66 24.99 -7.45 20.30
C LEU A 66 26.07 -7.85 19.26
N THR A 67 26.98 -6.95 18.88
CA THR A 67 28.06 -7.30 17.91
C THR A 67 29.49 -7.05 18.41
N GLN A 68 29.69 -6.69 19.67
CA GLN A 68 31.04 -6.48 20.22
C GLN A 68 31.24 -7.27 21.50
N ASP A 69 31.30 -8.60 21.40
CA ASP A 69 31.84 -9.45 22.49
C ASP A 69 32.12 -10.88 21.98
N LYS A 70 33.03 -11.06 21.01
CA LYS A 70 33.68 -12.38 20.84
C LYS A 70 35.17 -12.26 20.47
N LYS A 71 35.96 -12.51 21.51
CA LYS A 71 37.28 -13.18 21.56
C LYS A 71 38.51 -12.38 21.13
N SER A 72 39.18 -11.82 22.13
CA SER A 72 40.63 -11.98 22.28
C SER A 72 40.87 -13.16 23.23
N PHE A 73 41.59 -14.19 22.78
CA PHE A 73 42.19 -15.26 23.59
C PHE A 73 43.54 -15.59 22.98
#